data_AF-A0A402AKC6-F1
#
_entry.id   AF-A0A402AKC6-F1
#
_cell.length_a   1.000
_cell.length_b   1.000
_cell.length_c   1.000
_cell.angle_alpha   90.00
_cell.angle_beta   90.00
_cell.angle_gamma   90.00
#
_symmetry.space_group_name_H-M   'P 1'
#
loop_
_entity.id
_entity.type
_entity.pdbx_description
1 polymer ?
#
loop_
_entity_poly.entity_id
_entity_poly.type
_entity_poly.pdbx_seq_one_letter_code
_entity_poly.pdbx_strand_id
1 'polypeptide(L)' 'MSDDEKVRRTAATAIHQIYGYKLPPDQEGALIDQVKQELEKDPAKRAQIISSMDEILKREW' A
#
# COMPACT_ATOMS: atom_id res chain seq x y z
N MET A 1 -9.80 -6.96 -8.21
CA MET A 1 -8.50 -6.54 -7.65
C MET A 1 -8.22 -7.41 -6.43
N SER A 2 -7.11 -8.15 -6.40
CA SER A 2 -6.77 -9.04 -5.28
C SER A 2 -6.23 -8.25 -4.09
N ASP A 3 -6.34 -8.82 -2.87
CA ASP A 3 -5.88 -8.17 -1.64
C ASP A 3 -4.40 -7.80 -1.67
N ASP A 4 -3.56 -8.63 -2.30
CA ASP A 4 -2.13 -8.37 -2.46
C ASP A 4 -1.88 -7.11 -3.32
N GLU A 5 -2.64 -6.97 -4.40
CA GLU A 5 -2.55 -5.81 -5.29
C GLU A 5 -3.10 -4.54 -4.64
N LYS A 6 -4.15 -4.67 -3.81
CA LYS A 6 -4.64 -3.58 -2.97
C LYS A 6 -3.51 -3.12 -2.05
N VAL A 7 -2.94 -4.01 -1.24
CA VAL A 7 -1.83 -3.65 -0.34
C VAL A 7 -0.68 -2.98 -1.08
N ARG A 8 -0.29 -3.52 -2.25
CA ARG A 8 0.79 -2.97 -3.08
C ARG A 8 0.51 -1.55 -3.55
N ARG A 9 -0.71 -1.28 -4.05
CA ARG A 9 -1.10 0.07 -4.48
C ARG A 9 -1.29 1.04 -3.31
N THR A 10 -1.79 0.60 -2.16
CA THR A 10 -1.89 1.49 -0.98
C THR A 10 -0.51 1.86 -0.49
N ALA A 11 0.40 0.89 -0.41
CA ALA A 11 1.78 1.12 -0.02
C ALA A 11 2.47 2.10 -0.97
N ALA A 12 2.35 1.89 -2.29
CA ALA A 12 2.89 2.80 -3.30
C ALA A 12 2.35 4.23 -3.14
N THR A 13 1.02 4.36 -2.96
CA THR A 13 0.35 5.65 -2.79
C THR A 13 0.80 6.34 -1.50
N ALA A 14 0.91 5.61 -0.39
CA ALA A 14 1.38 6.13 0.88
C ALA A 14 2.84 6.58 0.81
N ILE A 15 3.70 5.79 0.16
CA ILE A 15 5.11 6.15 -0.09
C ILE A 15 5.19 7.44 -0.92
N HIS A 16 4.37 7.55 -1.98
CA HIS A 16 4.27 8.78 -2.78
C HIS A 16 3.75 9.98 -2.00
N GLN A 17 2.81 9.80 -1.07
CA GLN A 17 2.33 10.89 -0.23
C GLN A 17 3.38 11.34 0.80
N ILE A 18 4.15 10.40 1.36
CA ILE A 18 5.13 10.67 2.41
C ILE A 18 6.41 11.28 1.82
N TYR A 19 6.91 10.72 0.72
CA TYR A 19 8.20 11.12 0.13
C TYR A 19 8.05 12.01 -1.14
N GLY A 20 6.83 12.18 -1.64
CA GLY A 20 6.57 12.80 -2.93
C GLY A 20 6.83 11.85 -4.11
N TYR A 21 6.30 12.19 -5.29
CA TYR A 21 6.50 11.50 -6.59
C TYR A 21 7.95 11.58 -7.12
N LYS A 22 8.95 11.68 -6.24
CA LYS A 22 10.37 11.80 -6.58
C LYS A 22 11.17 10.55 -6.27
N LEU A 23 10.55 9.49 -5.72
CA LEU A 23 11.29 8.27 -5.48
C LEU A 23 11.66 7.57 -6.79
N PRO A 24 12.91 7.08 -6.92
CA PRO A 24 13.24 6.20 -8.03
C PRO A 24 12.44 4.89 -7.91
N PRO A 25 12.00 4.31 -9.04
CA PRO A 25 11.12 3.13 -9.05
C PRO A 25 11.75 1.91 -8.36
N ASP A 26 13.07 1.79 -8.36
CA ASP A 26 13.81 0.77 -7.61
C ASP A 26 13.65 0.90 -6.09
N GLN A 27 13.71 2.13 -5.55
CA GLN A 27 13.48 2.36 -4.12
C GLN A 27 12.01 2.21 -3.75
N GLU A 28 11.10 2.64 -4.64
CA GLU A 28 9.66 2.48 -4.43
C GLU A 28 9.31 0.98 -4.32
N GLY A 29 9.82 0.16 -5.24
CA GLY A 29 9.64 -1.29 -5.21
C GLY A 29 10.17 -1.92 -3.92
N ALA A 30 11.37 -1.55 -3.48
CA ALA A 30 11.95 -2.06 -2.25
C ALA A 30 11.15 -1.68 -0.99
N LEU A 31 10.67 -0.44 -0.92
CA LEU A 31 9.84 0.03 0.20
C LEU A 31 8.46 -0.65 0.22
N ILE A 32 7.85 -0.85 -0.95
CA ILE A 32 6.59 -1.58 -1.05
C ILE A 32 6.76 -3.03 -0.59
N ASP A 33 7.86 -3.67 -0.96
CA ASP A 33 8.15 -5.06 -0.55
C ASP A 33 8.39 -5.14 0.96
N GLN A 34 9.13 -4.17 1.53
CA GLN A 34 9.33 -4.08 2.98
C GLN A 34 8.02 -3.85 3.73
N VAL A 35 7.16 -2.97 3.23
CA VAL A 35 5.81 -2.75 3.79
C VAL A 35 4.99 -4.03 3.70
N LYS A 36 5.06 -4.76 2.59
CA LYS A 36 4.37 -6.05 2.42
C LYS A 36 4.84 -7.07 3.45
N GLN A 37 6.14 -7.23 3.65
CA GLN A 37 6.69 -8.16 4.65
C GLN A 37 6.27 -7.78 6.08
N GLU A 38 6.24 -6.49 6.42
CA GLU A 38 5.78 -6.04 7.74
C GLU A 38 4.28 -6.27 7.93
N LEU A 39 3.49 -6.16 6.87
CA LEU A 39 2.05 -6.46 6.90
C LEU A 39 1.74 -7.96 6.92
N GLU A 40 2.62 -8.81 6.41
CA GLU A 40 2.52 -10.26 6.59
C GLU A 40 2.77 -10.67 8.04
N LYS A 41 3.65 -9.95 8.75
CA LYS A 41 3.86 -10.15 10.19
C LYS A 41 2.73 -9.58 11.04
N ASP A 42 2.02 -8.57 10.53
CA ASP A 42 1.01 -7.82 11.26
C ASP A 42 -0.36 -7.85 10.53
N PRO A 43 -1.11 -8.95 10.64
CA PRO A 43 -2.33 -9.16 9.86
C PRO A 43 -3.45 -8.15 10.19
N ALA A 44 -3.43 -7.57 11.39
CA ALA A 44 -4.36 -6.51 11.78
C ALA A 44 -4.13 -5.23 10.95
N LYS A 45 -2.87 -4.80 10.79
CA LYS A 45 -2.53 -3.67 9.90
C LYS A 45 -2.86 -3.98 8.45
N ARG A 46 -2.60 -5.21 7.99
CA ARG A 46 -2.95 -5.64 6.63
C ARG A 46 -4.44 -5.48 6.36
N ALA A 47 -5.28 -5.96 7.28
CA ALA A 47 -6.73 -5.81 7.19
C ALA A 47 -7.18 -4.34 7.20
N GLN A 48 -6.56 -3.51 8.04
CA GLN A 48 -6.87 -2.07 8.12
C GLN A 48 -6.55 -1.33 6.81
N ILE A 49 -5.43 -1.66 6.16
CA ILE A 49 -5.02 -1.08 4.88
C ILE A 49 -5.99 -1.50 3.76
N ILE A 50 -6.34 -2.79 3.71
CA ILE A 50 -7.31 -3.30 2.73
C ILE A 50 -8.67 -2.61 2.92
N SER A 51 -9.14 -2.49 4.17
CA SER A 51 -10.40 -1.82 4.50
C SER A 51 -10.37 -0.34 4.10
N SER A 52 -9.31 0.38 4.45
CA SER A 52 -9.17 1.81 4.11
C SER A 52 -9.18 2.01 2.61
N MET A 53 -8.55 1.12 1.84
CA MET A 53 -8.55 1.26 0.39
C MET A 53 -9.84 0.80 -0.28
N ASP A 54 -10.56 -0.15 0.32
CA ASP A 54 -11.92 -0.50 -0.12
C ASP A 54 -12.87 0.68 0.05
N GLU A 55 -12.74 1.44 1.14
CA GLU A 55 -13.50 2.67 1.38
C GLU A 55 -13.16 3.79 0.40
N ILE A 56 -11.87 3.99 0.08
CA ILE A 56 -11.45 4.97 -0.94
C ILE A 56 -12.03 4.60 -2.31
N LEU A 57 -11.91 3.33 -2.72
CA LEU A 57 -12.45 2.84 -4.00
C LEU A 57 -13.97 2.94 -4.05
N LYS A 58 -14.67 2.65 -2.94
CA LYS A 58 -16.13 2.84 -2.85
C LYS A 58 -16.58 4.29 -2.98
N ARG A 59 -15.72 5.24 -2.60
CA ARG A 59 -16.04 6.67 -2.62
C ARG A 59 -15.83 7.31 -4.00
N GLU A 60 -15.08 6.65 -4.88
CA GLU A 60 -14.88 7.06 -6.27
C GLU A 60 -15.89 6.44 -7.26
N TRP A 61 -16.91 5.73 -6.77
CA TRP A 61 -17.99 5.13 -7.57
C TRP A 61 -19.37 5.72 -7.25
#